data_AF-A0A368XBP1-F1
#
_entry.id   AF-A0A368XBP1-F1
#
_cell.length_a   1.000
_cell.length_b   1.000
_cell.length_c   1.000
_cell.angle_alpha   90.00
_cell.angle_beta   90.00
_cell.angle_gamma   90.00
#
_symmetry.space_group_name_H-M   'P 1'
#
loop_
_entity.id
_entity.type
_entity.pdbx_description
1 polymer ?
#
loop_
_entity_poly.entity_id
_entity_poly.type
_entity_poly.pdbx_seq_one_letter_code
_entity_poly.pdbx_strand_id
1 'polypeptide(L)'
;MIKNENGFTLIEMLVVLAVISILLILFIPNLASKNEEIQTKGCEALIELGENQLLSYKLDNGGVSPTNLEELINKGYMKSISCDNGNKTLAYKTGSTDELTTNQTP
;
A
#
# COMPACT_ATOMS: atom_id res chain seq x y z
N MET A 1 29.28 55.34 10.10
CA MET A 1 28.72 54.49 11.17
C MET A 1 28.56 53.09 10.57
N ILE A 2 29.54 52.21 10.78
CA ILE A 2 29.53 50.88 10.16
C ILE A 2 28.80 49.95 11.13
N LYS A 3 27.63 49.44 10.71
CA LYS A 3 26.89 48.41 11.45
C LYS A 3 27.65 47.09 11.32
N ASN A 4 27.91 46.47 12.46
CA ASN A 4 28.64 45.22 12.58
C ASN A 4 27.64 44.06 12.54
N GLU A 5 27.35 43.55 11.36
CA GLU A 5 26.46 42.38 11.16
C GLU A 5 27.26 41.08 11.38
N ASN A 6 27.55 40.78 12.65
CA ASN A 6 28.20 39.54 13.07
C ASN A 6 27.15 38.43 13.22
N GLY A 7 26.82 37.75 12.14
CA GLY A 7 25.85 36.64 12.19
C GLY A 7 25.91 35.77 10.95
N PHE A 8 26.97 34.97 10.82
CA PHE A 8 27.03 33.74 10.01
C PHE A 8 28.44 33.14 10.21
N THR A 9 28.66 32.41 11.30
CA THR A 9 29.93 31.68 11.46
C THR A 9 29.85 30.29 10.82
N LEU A 10 30.97 29.77 10.32
CA LEU A 10 31.01 28.39 9.79
C LEU A 10 30.60 27.36 10.84
N ILE A 11 30.93 27.61 12.11
CA ILE A 11 30.57 26.76 13.25
C ILE A 11 29.04 26.69 13.41
N GLU A 12 28.35 27.81 13.22
CA GLU A 12 26.90 27.90 13.33
C GLU A 12 26.19 27.03 12.27
N MET A 13 26.68 27.05 11.03
CA MET A 13 26.18 26.15 9.99
C MET A 13 26.51 24.67 10.27
N LEU A 14 27.67 24.36 10.84
CA LEU A 14 28.03 22.99 11.22
C LEU A 14 27.09 22.43 12.29
N VAL A 15 26.77 23.22 13.32
CA VAL A 15 25.83 22.80 14.37
C VAL A 15 24.43 22.60 13.81
N VAL A 16 23.97 23.48 12.91
CA VAL A 16 22.66 23.34 12.26
C VAL A 16 22.57 22.06 11.43
N LEU A 17 23.59 21.77 10.59
CA LEU A 17 23.63 20.54 9.79
C LEU A 17 23.69 19.29 10.66
N ALA A 18 24.43 19.34 11.78
CA ALA A 18 24.49 18.24 12.74
C ALA A 18 23.09 17.96 13.34
N VAL A 19 22.37 18.98 13.78
CA VAL A 19 21.02 18.82 14.34
C VAL A 19 20.04 18.29 13.30
N ILE A 20 20.04 18.84 12.08
CA ILE A 20 19.16 18.36 10.98
C ILE A 20 19.45 16.89 10.66
N SER A 21 20.72 16.47 10.66
CA SER A 21 21.08 15.07 10.39
C SER A 21 20.48 14.09 11.41
N ILE A 22 20.51 14.45 12.70
CA ILE A 22 19.94 13.64 13.78
C ILE A 22 18.42 13.56 13.63
N LEU A 23 17.76 14.67 13.31
CA LEU A 23 16.31 14.71 13.09
C LEU A 23 15.89 13.83 11.90
N LEU A 24 16.65 13.84 10.79
CA LEU A 24 16.35 13.00 9.62
C LEU A 24 16.46 11.50 9.94
N ILE A 25 17.49 11.08 10.68
CA ILE A 25 17.67 9.68 11.09
C ILE A 25 16.49 9.19 11.94
N LEU A 26 15.93 10.04 12.80
CA LEU A 26 14.76 9.69 13.61
C LEU A 26 13.45 9.71 12.80
N PHE A 27 13.36 10.56 11.77
CA PHE A 27 12.14 10.74 10.99
C PHE A 27 11.94 9.66 9.91
N ILE A 28 13.01 9.27 9.22
CA ILE A 28 12.99 8.23 8.17
C ILE A 28 12.33 6.91 8.61
N PRO A 29 12.69 6.29 9.75
CA PRO A 29 12.10 5.00 10.14
C PRO A 29 10.60 5.11 10.40
N ASN A 30 10.14 6.24 10.94
CA ASN A 30 8.72 6.49 11.23
C ASN A 30 7.90 6.77 9.95
N LEU A 31 8.53 7.31 8.89
CA LEU A 31 7.89 7.47 7.58
C LEU A 31 7.76 6.13 6.84
N ALA A 32 8.84 5.32 6.85
CA ALA A 32 8.87 4.06 6.12
C ALA A 32 7.83 3.06 6.66
N SER A 33 7.69 2.96 7.99
CA SER A 33 6.71 2.07 8.63
C SER A 33 5.26 2.44 8.31
N LYS A 34 4.94 3.75 8.24
CA LYS A 34 3.60 4.22 7.84
C LYS A 34 3.26 3.83 6.41
N ASN A 35 4.24 3.85 5.50
CA ASN A 35 4.02 3.45 4.11
C ASN A 35 3.68 1.96 4.01
N GLU A 36 4.39 1.10 4.73
CA GLU A 36 4.11 -0.34 4.77
C GLU A 36 2.73 -0.65 5.36
N GLU A 37 2.34 0.06 6.43
CA GLU A 37 1.01 -0.07 7.04
C GLU A 37 -0.10 0.34 6.05
N ILE A 38 0.09 1.44 5.32
CA ILE A 38 -0.87 1.91 4.30
C ILE A 38 -1.02 0.86 3.20
N GLN A 39 0.07 0.28 2.71
CA GLN A 39 0.00 -0.75 1.66
C GLN A 39 -0.70 -2.01 2.16
N THR A 40 -0.45 -2.42 3.39
CA THR A 40 -1.12 -3.58 4.01
C THR A 40 -2.62 -3.35 4.14
N LYS A 41 -3.04 -2.19 4.66
CA LYS A 41 -4.46 -1.80 4.74
C LYS A 41 -5.11 -1.68 3.37
N GLY A 42 -4.38 -1.18 2.36
CA GLY A 42 -4.85 -1.13 0.98
C GLY A 42 -5.09 -2.52 0.39
N CYS A 43 -4.19 -3.47 0.66
CA CYS A 43 -4.38 -4.87 0.26
C CYS A 43 -5.56 -5.53 0.98
N GLU A 44 -5.75 -5.27 2.27
CA GLU A 44 -6.89 -5.79 3.05
C GLU A 44 -8.22 -5.26 2.51
N ALA A 45 -8.31 -3.96 2.23
CA ALA A 45 -9.49 -3.37 1.60
C ALA A 45 -9.74 -3.95 0.19
N LEU A 46 -8.69 -4.26 -0.57
CA LEU A 46 -8.82 -4.89 -1.88
C LEU A 46 -9.38 -6.32 -1.78
N ILE A 47 -9.00 -7.08 -0.74
CA ILE A 47 -9.58 -8.40 -0.43
C ILE A 47 -11.08 -8.25 -0.17
N GLU A 48 -11.47 -7.36 0.74
CA GLU A 48 -12.88 -7.15 1.11
C GLU A 48 -13.72 -6.72 -0.10
N LEU A 49 -13.22 -5.78 -0.90
CA LEU A 49 -13.88 -5.38 -2.14
C LEU A 49 -13.99 -6.56 -3.11
N GLY A 50 -12.94 -7.37 -3.25
CA GLY A 50 -12.96 -8.55 -4.11
C GLY A 50 -13.96 -9.60 -3.67
N GLU A 51 -14.13 -9.84 -2.38
CA GLU A 51 -15.12 -10.77 -1.83
C GLU A 51 -16.55 -10.30 -2.12
N ASN A 52 -16.80 -8.99 -2.02
CA ASN A 52 -18.08 -8.39 -2.41
C ASN A 52 -18.37 -8.55 -3.91
N GLN A 53 -17.36 -8.40 -4.76
CA GLN A 53 -17.51 -8.59 -6.21
C GLN A 53 -17.69 -10.06 -6.59
N LEU A 54 -17.06 -10.97 -5.86
CA LEU A 54 -17.27 -12.40 -5.98
C LEU A 54 -18.69 -12.80 -5.59
N LEU A 55 -19.20 -12.24 -4.48
CA LEU A 55 -20.58 -12.46 -4.06
C LEU A 55 -21.55 -11.93 -5.12
N SER A 56 -21.32 -10.73 -5.65
CA SER A 56 -22.14 -10.14 -6.71
C SER A 56 -22.15 -11.01 -7.96
N TYR A 57 -20.99 -11.52 -8.38
CA TYR A 57 -20.89 -12.47 -9.48
C TYR A 57 -21.75 -13.72 -9.24
N LYS A 58 -21.67 -14.30 -8.03
CA LYS A 58 -22.48 -15.49 -7.68
C LYS A 58 -23.97 -15.20 -7.75
N LEU A 59 -24.42 -14.03 -7.28
CA LEU A 59 -25.83 -13.63 -7.36
C LEU A 59 -26.30 -13.56 -8.80
N ASP A 60 -25.50 -12.98 -9.69
CA ASP A 60 -25.85 -12.84 -11.12
C ASP A 60 -25.80 -14.17 -11.88
N ASN A 61 -24.94 -15.11 -11.45
CA ASN A 61 -24.71 -16.39 -12.12
C ASN A 61 -25.37 -17.58 -11.40
N GLY A 62 -26.40 -17.33 -10.58
CA GLY A 62 -27.21 -18.40 -9.97
C GLY A 62 -26.48 -19.24 -8.91
N GLY A 63 -25.52 -18.64 -8.20
CA GLY A 63 -24.72 -19.29 -7.15
C GLY A 63 -23.43 -19.95 -7.66
N VAL A 64 -23.15 -19.85 -8.96
CA VAL A 64 -21.91 -20.40 -9.55
C VAL A 64 -20.73 -19.50 -9.22
N SER A 65 -19.69 -20.08 -8.62
CA SER A 65 -18.40 -19.41 -8.42
C SER A 65 -17.64 -19.26 -9.74
N PRO A 66 -16.89 -18.15 -9.94
CA PRO A 66 -16.03 -17.98 -11.10
C PRO A 66 -14.89 -19.01 -11.08
N THR A 67 -14.35 -19.34 -12.26
CA THR A 67 -13.27 -20.34 -12.35
C THR A 67 -11.91 -19.76 -11.95
N ASN A 68 -11.73 -18.46 -12.17
CA ASN A 68 -10.52 -17.73 -11.84
C ASN A 68 -10.83 -16.24 -11.62
N LEU A 69 -9.85 -15.50 -11.10
CA LEU A 69 -9.98 -14.07 -10.83
C LEU A 69 -10.03 -13.21 -12.10
N GLU A 70 -9.47 -13.71 -13.20
CA GLU A 70 -9.49 -13.03 -14.51
C GLU A 70 -10.91 -12.96 -15.09
N GLU A 71 -11.77 -13.93 -14.79
CA GLU A 71 -13.17 -13.92 -15.18
C GLU A 71 -13.91 -12.71 -14.59
N LEU A 72 -13.61 -12.33 -13.35
CA LEU A 72 -14.16 -11.12 -12.73
C LEU A 72 -13.68 -9.85 -13.43
N ILE A 73 -12.43 -9.83 -13.93
CA ILE A 73 -11.90 -8.69 -14.69
C ILE A 73 -12.60 -8.58 -16.05
N ASN A 74 -12.68 -9.71 -16.77
CA ASN A 74 -13.26 -9.76 -18.11
C ASN A 74 -14.76 -9.41 -18.11
N LYS A 75 -15.49 -9.81 -17.07
CA LYS A 75 -16.91 -9.46 -16.91
C LYS A 75 -17.14 -8.11 -16.21
N GLY A 76 -16.07 -7.38 -15.89
CA GLY A 76 -16.15 -6.01 -15.35
C GLY A 76 -16.50 -5.90 -13.87
N TYR A 77 -16.49 -7.01 -13.12
CA TYR A 77 -16.68 -6.99 -11.68
C TYR A 77 -15.46 -6.43 -10.94
N MET A 78 -14.25 -6.51 -11.52
CA MET A 78 -13.04 -6.02 -10.88
C MET A 78 -12.11 -5.33 -11.89
N LYS A 79 -11.40 -4.28 -11.44
CA LYS A 79 -10.46 -3.53 -12.29
C LYS A 79 -9.00 -3.98 -12.16
N SER A 80 -8.60 -4.43 -10.98
CA SER A 80 -7.23 -4.86 -10.68
C SER A 80 -7.23 -5.88 -9.55
N ILE A 81 -6.31 -6.84 -9.62
CA ILE A 81 -6.06 -7.86 -8.58
C ILE A 81 -4.71 -7.63 -7.88
N SER A 82 -4.03 -6.51 -8.16
CA SER A 82 -2.71 -6.21 -7.60
C SER A 82 -2.77 -5.12 -6.56
N CYS A 83 -1.98 -5.28 -5.50
CA CYS A 83 -1.78 -4.30 -4.44
C CYS A 83 -0.28 -4.19 -4.11
N ASP A 84 0.08 -3.33 -3.15
CA ASP A 84 1.48 -3.06 -2.78
C ASP A 84 2.34 -2.63 -3.99
N ASN A 85 1.85 -1.66 -4.76
CA ASN A 85 2.49 -1.15 -5.99
C ASN A 85 2.87 -2.22 -7.04
N GLY A 86 2.24 -3.39 -7.02
CA GLY A 86 2.58 -4.48 -7.96
C GLY A 86 3.25 -5.69 -7.32
N ASN A 87 3.71 -5.60 -6.07
CA ASN A 87 4.43 -6.68 -5.39
C ASN A 87 3.55 -7.80 -4.83
N LYS A 88 2.23 -7.56 -4.73
CA LYS A 88 1.28 -8.55 -4.23
C LYS A 88 0.12 -8.67 -5.19
N THR A 89 -0.37 -9.90 -5.34
CA THR A 89 -1.53 -10.22 -6.16
C THR A 89 -2.52 -11.03 -5.34
N LEU A 90 -3.82 -10.77 -5.54
CA LEU A 90 -4.87 -11.59 -4.99
C LEU A 90 -4.79 -13.00 -5.58
N ALA A 91 -4.87 -13.99 -4.70
CA ALA A 91 -4.99 -15.40 -5.01
C ALA A 91 -6.39 -15.86 -4.60
N TYR A 92 -7.01 -16.60 -5.52
CA TYR A 92 -8.32 -17.16 -5.36
C TYR A 92 -8.23 -18.61 -4.90
N LYS A 93 -8.88 -18.95 -3.78
CA LYS A 93 -9.04 -20.34 -3.37
C LYS A 93 -10.51 -20.70 -3.36
N THR A 94 -10.88 -21.68 -4.18
CA THR A 94 -12.22 -22.25 -4.24
C THR A 94 -12.32 -23.39 -3.22
N GLY A 95 -13.22 -23.27 -2.25
CA GLY A 95 -13.44 -24.23 -1.16
C GLY A 95 -14.92 -24.26 -0.73
N SER A 96 -15.22 -24.64 0.52
CA SER A 96 -16.60 -24.55 1.07
C SER A 96 -17.06 -23.10 1.26
N THR A 97 -16.10 -22.19 1.43
CA THR A 97 -16.22 -20.73 1.35
C THR A 97 -15.17 -20.27 0.36
N ASP A 98 -15.53 -19.38 -0.54
CA ASP A 98 -14.54 -18.78 -1.42
C ASP A 98 -13.83 -17.65 -0.68
N GLU A 99 -12.51 -17.68 -0.67
CA GLU A 99 -11.69 -16.72 0.06
C GLU A 99 -10.64 -16.09 -0.88
N LEU A 100 -10.41 -14.79 -0.69
CA LEU A 100 -9.35 -14.06 -1.36
C LEU A 100 -8.20 -13.85 -0.38
N THR A 101 -7.00 -14.23 -0.80
CA THR A 101 -5.78 -14.03 -0.01
C THR A 101 -4.76 -13.27 -0.83
N THR A 102 -3.93 -12.41 -0.25
CA THR A 102 -2.78 -11.86 -0.97
C THR A 102 -1.64 -12.87 -0.97
N ASN A 103 -1.13 -13.22 -2.15
CA ASN A 103 0.16 -13.86 -2.28
C ASN A 103 1.20 -12.82 -2.72
N GLN A 104 2.43 -13.02 -2.26
CA GLN A 104 3.59 -12.27 -2.77
C GLN A 104 3.85 -12.70 -4.21
N THR A 105 3.97 -11.71 -5.10
CA THR A 105 4.36 -11.94 -6.50
C THR A 105 5.84 -12.37 -6.50
N PRO A 106 6.25 -13.37 -7.31
CA PRO A 106 7.66 -13.79 -7.38
C PRO A 106 8.60 -12.70 -7.87
#